data_AF-A0A3A9A4R8-F1
#
_entry.id   AF-A0A3A9A4R8-F1
#
_cell.length_a   1.000
_cell.length_b   1.000
_cell.length_c   1.000
_cell.angle_alpha   90.00
_cell.angle_beta   90.00
_cell.angle_gamma   90.00
#
_symmetry.space_group_name_H-M   'P 1'
#
loop_
_entity.id
_entity.type
_entity.pdbx_description
1 polymer ?
#
loop_
_entity_poly.entity_id
_entity_poly.type
_entity_poly.pdbx_seq_one_letter_code
_entity_poly.pdbx_strand_id
1 'polypeptide(L)'
;MNYKKEKFQVAGVSHYSDSIMKDIAYENDDYSLSVKELSETYDVGDRVFEYSFDDCNASLVPEPTNEHDPNAVRVEVKGILIGYVKRGSCSHVKNLLKSPDFDHVKVEIGGGKYKRLYEDDDKLKVEKDSCELFADLYIYTRQAEQEPEVAPVPPSATSSPAAGSAYSGSAPSPATAPEKKKGGAASIALIVIGVLFLIGGVGNFPTDIFTGFVGLLIGGVCLYFGIRKRRNLKQ
;
A
#
# COMPACT_ATOMS: atom_id res chain seq x y z
N MET A 1 0.10 -7.09 17.17
CA MET A 1 0.79 -8.09 16.31
C MET A 1 1.13 -7.41 15.00
N ASN A 2 2.40 -7.44 14.60
CA ASN A 2 2.85 -6.85 13.35
C ASN A 2 2.87 -7.92 12.25
N TYR A 3 2.39 -7.58 11.06
CA TYR A 3 2.35 -8.49 9.91
C TYR A 3 3.22 -7.96 8.78
N LYS A 4 3.95 -8.87 8.13
CA LYS A 4 4.53 -8.63 6.82
C LYS A 4 3.49 -9.01 5.76
N LYS A 5 3.12 -8.05 4.91
CA LYS A 5 2.20 -8.24 3.76
C LYS A 5 3.03 -8.34 2.48
N GLU A 6 2.89 -9.45 1.75
CA GLU A 6 3.49 -9.63 0.42
C GLU A 6 2.41 -9.74 -0.66
N LYS A 7 2.59 -9.04 -1.79
CA LYS A 7 1.62 -8.96 -2.89
C LYS A 7 2.05 -9.84 -4.07
N PHE A 8 1.09 -10.54 -4.65
CA PHE A 8 1.23 -11.39 -5.84
C PHE A 8 0.09 -11.14 -6.83
N GLN A 9 0.34 -11.32 -8.12
CA GLN A 9 -0.69 -11.24 -9.15
C GLN A 9 -1.41 -12.58 -9.30
N VAL A 10 -2.73 -12.52 -9.46
CA VAL A 10 -3.55 -13.66 -9.89
C VAL A 10 -3.73 -13.62 -11.40
N ALA A 11 -3.39 -14.72 -12.08
CA ALA A 11 -3.54 -14.91 -13.50
C ALA A 11 -4.83 -15.67 -13.83
N GLY A 12 -5.38 -15.40 -15.01
CA GLY A 12 -6.55 -16.12 -15.54
C GLY A 12 -7.89 -15.70 -14.94
N VAL A 13 -7.95 -14.58 -14.20
CA VAL A 13 -9.17 -14.08 -13.52
C VAL A 13 -10.34 -13.94 -14.49
N SER A 14 -10.07 -13.45 -15.71
CA SER A 14 -11.10 -13.30 -16.75
C SER A 14 -11.75 -14.61 -17.19
N HIS A 15 -11.06 -15.76 -17.09
CA HIS A 15 -11.66 -17.06 -17.40
C HIS A 15 -12.70 -17.53 -16.37
N TYR A 16 -12.69 -16.91 -15.18
CA TYR A 16 -13.57 -17.25 -14.07
C TYR A 16 -14.54 -16.11 -13.74
N SER A 17 -14.72 -15.14 -14.66
CA SER A 17 -15.56 -13.95 -14.44
C SER A 17 -16.98 -14.31 -14.03
N ASP A 18 -17.57 -15.31 -14.69
CA ASP A 18 -18.97 -15.65 -14.47
C ASP A 18 -19.20 -16.24 -13.07
N SER A 19 -18.31 -17.14 -12.62
CA SER A 19 -18.36 -17.68 -11.26
C SER A 19 -18.02 -16.63 -10.20
N ILE A 20 -17.07 -15.74 -10.49
CA ILE A 20 -16.72 -14.63 -9.58
C ILE A 20 -17.92 -13.71 -9.40
N MET A 21 -18.55 -13.28 -10.48
CA MET A 21 -19.70 -12.37 -10.43
C MET A 21 -20.92 -13.02 -9.78
N LYS A 22 -21.15 -14.30 -10.02
CA LYS A 22 -22.32 -15.01 -9.50
C LYS A 22 -22.20 -15.35 -8.01
N ASP A 23 -21.04 -15.83 -7.58
CA ASP A 23 -20.90 -16.49 -6.27
C ASP A 23 -20.10 -15.65 -5.25
N ILE A 24 -19.42 -14.58 -5.70
CA ILE A 24 -18.56 -13.73 -4.85
C ILE A 24 -19.03 -12.28 -4.84
N ALA A 25 -19.33 -11.70 -6.01
CA ALA A 25 -19.69 -10.30 -6.14
C ALA A 25 -21.05 -9.99 -5.50
N TYR A 26 -21.20 -8.75 -5.04
CA TYR A 26 -22.48 -8.19 -4.64
C TYR A 26 -22.63 -6.79 -5.23
N GLU A 27 -23.88 -6.34 -5.42
CA GLU A 27 -24.16 -5.01 -5.96
C GLU A 27 -23.70 -3.93 -4.98
N ASN A 28 -23.01 -2.92 -5.50
CA ASN A 28 -22.59 -1.77 -4.71
C ASN A 28 -23.67 -0.69 -4.76
N ASP A 29 -24.37 -0.46 -3.66
CA ASP A 29 -25.43 0.55 -3.55
C ASP A 29 -24.92 1.96 -3.90
N ASP A 30 -23.65 2.26 -3.60
CA ASP A 30 -23.02 3.54 -3.91
C ASP A 30 -22.97 3.82 -5.41
N TYR A 31 -23.00 2.77 -6.24
CA TYR A 31 -23.03 2.93 -7.68
C TYR A 31 -24.31 3.60 -8.17
N SER A 32 -25.40 3.57 -7.39
CA SER A 32 -26.66 4.24 -7.72
C SER A 32 -26.69 5.72 -7.35
N LEU A 33 -25.77 6.18 -6.49
CA LEU A 33 -25.74 7.54 -5.96
C LEU A 33 -25.60 8.62 -7.04
N SER A 34 -26.15 9.79 -6.71
CA SER A 34 -26.03 11.01 -7.50
C SER A 34 -24.64 11.62 -7.41
N VAL A 35 -24.29 12.51 -8.34
CA VAL A 35 -23.00 13.22 -8.34
C VAL A 35 -22.75 13.95 -7.02
N LYS A 36 -23.80 14.54 -6.43
CA LYS A 36 -23.71 15.27 -5.17
C LYS A 36 -23.37 14.33 -4.01
N GLU A 37 -24.12 13.24 -3.86
CA GLU A 37 -23.88 12.25 -2.79
C GLU A 37 -22.51 11.60 -2.95
N LEU A 38 -22.12 11.26 -4.19
CA LEU A 38 -20.78 10.74 -4.45
C LEU A 38 -19.69 11.73 -4.03
N SER A 39 -19.87 13.03 -4.26
CA SER A 39 -18.87 14.04 -3.87
C SER A 39 -18.75 14.28 -2.37
N GLU A 40 -19.73 13.85 -1.59
CA GLU A 40 -19.67 13.92 -0.12
C GLU A 40 -18.88 12.73 0.47
N THR A 41 -18.80 11.61 -0.27
CA THR A 41 -18.17 10.36 0.18
C THR A 41 -16.83 10.07 -0.50
N TYR A 42 -16.66 10.46 -1.76
CA TYR A 42 -15.53 10.11 -2.63
C TYR A 42 -14.79 11.34 -3.17
N ASP A 43 -13.49 11.20 -3.35
CA ASP A 43 -12.65 12.26 -3.91
C ASP A 43 -12.71 12.27 -5.45
N VAL A 44 -12.37 13.42 -6.04
CA VAL A 44 -12.21 13.54 -7.49
C VAL A 44 -11.14 12.57 -7.98
N GLY A 45 -11.50 11.75 -8.97
CA GLY A 45 -10.66 10.70 -9.55
C GLY A 45 -10.95 9.29 -9.02
N ASP A 46 -11.70 9.17 -7.91
CA ASP A 46 -12.08 7.87 -7.36
C ASP A 46 -13.03 7.13 -8.29
N ARG A 47 -12.93 5.79 -8.26
CA ARG A 47 -13.78 4.88 -9.04
C ARG A 47 -14.77 4.19 -8.11
N VAL A 48 -16.05 4.38 -8.40
CA VAL A 48 -17.16 3.71 -7.73
C VAL A 48 -17.63 2.60 -8.65
N PHE A 49 -17.30 1.35 -8.30
CA PHE A 49 -17.64 0.18 -9.11
C PHE A 49 -19.10 -0.25 -8.90
N GLU A 50 -19.69 -0.84 -9.94
CA GLU A 50 -21.06 -1.42 -9.92
C GLU A 50 -21.18 -2.59 -8.95
N TYR A 51 -20.09 -3.33 -8.77
CA TYR A 51 -19.99 -4.47 -7.86
C TYR A 51 -18.86 -4.27 -6.88
N SER A 52 -19.03 -4.86 -5.70
CA SER A 52 -18.01 -4.90 -4.66
C SER A 52 -17.75 -6.35 -4.21
N PHE A 53 -16.60 -6.54 -3.55
CA PHE A 53 -16.01 -7.84 -3.22
C PHE A 53 -15.45 -7.80 -1.79
N ASP A 54 -16.27 -8.20 -0.82
CA ASP A 54 -15.93 -8.11 0.59
C ASP A 54 -15.41 -9.45 1.12
N ASP A 55 -14.55 -9.36 2.13
CA ASP A 55 -14.05 -10.50 2.90
C ASP A 55 -13.57 -11.67 2.05
N CYS A 56 -12.77 -11.33 1.04
CA CYS A 56 -12.14 -12.28 0.13
C CYS A 56 -10.93 -12.97 0.79
N ASN A 57 -11.17 -13.68 1.90
CA ASN A 57 -10.22 -14.65 2.43
C ASN A 57 -10.04 -15.76 1.40
N ALA A 58 -8.79 -16.12 1.14
CA ALA A 58 -8.46 -17.04 0.07
C ALA A 58 -7.76 -18.30 0.57
N SER A 59 -7.99 -19.39 -0.16
CA SER A 59 -7.25 -20.64 -0.02
C SER A 59 -6.33 -20.81 -1.22
N LEU A 60 -5.11 -21.29 -0.95
CA LEU A 60 -4.12 -21.58 -1.98
C LEU A 60 -3.88 -23.08 -2.03
N VAL A 61 -4.20 -23.69 -3.17
CA VAL A 61 -4.12 -25.15 -3.34
C VAL A 61 -3.10 -25.47 -4.45
N PRO A 62 -1.99 -26.17 -4.14
CA PRO A 62 -1.06 -26.63 -5.16
C PRO A 62 -1.72 -27.67 -6.08
N GLU A 63 -1.50 -27.55 -7.40
CA GLU A 63 -1.98 -28.50 -8.41
C GLU A 63 -0.80 -29.15 -9.14
N PRO A 64 -0.14 -30.16 -8.54
CA PRO A 64 1.03 -30.79 -9.14
C PRO A 64 0.76 -31.57 -10.43
N THR A 65 -0.51 -31.94 -10.66
CA THR A 65 -0.97 -32.66 -11.86
C THR A 65 -1.51 -31.74 -12.95
N ASN A 66 -1.35 -30.42 -12.80
CA ASN A 66 -1.81 -29.46 -13.80
C ASN A 66 -1.02 -29.63 -15.12
N GLU A 67 -1.74 -29.77 -16.23
CA GLU A 67 -1.17 -30.10 -17.55
C GLU A 67 -0.24 -29.01 -18.10
N HIS A 68 -0.43 -27.76 -17.69
CA HIS A 68 0.33 -26.62 -18.18
C HIS A 68 1.51 -26.25 -17.29
N ASP A 69 1.38 -26.46 -15.97
CA ASP A 69 2.40 -26.09 -15.00
C ASP A 69 2.31 -26.97 -13.74
N PRO A 70 3.20 -27.93 -13.52
CA PRO A 70 3.20 -28.77 -12.31
C PRO A 70 3.50 -27.96 -11.03
N ASN A 71 3.91 -26.70 -11.16
CA ASN A 71 4.07 -25.79 -10.04
C ASN A 71 2.85 -24.90 -9.77
N ALA A 72 1.78 -25.02 -10.55
CA ALA A 72 0.57 -24.22 -10.39
C ALA A 72 0.05 -24.24 -8.95
N VAL A 73 -0.41 -23.07 -8.51
CA VAL A 73 -1.12 -22.89 -7.24
C VAL A 73 -2.42 -22.17 -7.60
N ARG A 74 -3.53 -22.88 -7.45
CA ARG A 74 -4.85 -22.28 -7.66
C ARG A 74 -5.24 -21.40 -6.48
N VAL A 75 -5.98 -20.34 -6.78
CA VAL A 75 -6.48 -19.36 -5.82
C VAL A 75 -7.99 -19.51 -5.74
N GLU A 76 -8.50 -19.82 -4.56
CA GLU A 76 -9.93 -19.98 -4.31
C GLU A 76 -10.42 -18.97 -3.27
N VAL A 77 -11.60 -18.40 -3.50
CA VAL A 77 -12.32 -17.57 -2.53
C VAL A 77 -13.68 -18.21 -2.29
N LYS A 78 -14.03 -18.47 -1.03
CA LYS A 78 -15.28 -19.20 -0.66
C LYS A 78 -15.42 -20.56 -1.40
N GLY A 79 -14.31 -21.21 -1.71
CA GLY A 79 -14.28 -22.48 -2.47
C GLY A 79 -14.46 -22.33 -3.99
N ILE A 80 -14.61 -21.10 -4.49
CA ILE A 80 -14.73 -20.80 -5.92
C ILE A 80 -13.35 -20.48 -6.48
N LEU A 81 -12.96 -21.17 -7.56
CA LEU A 81 -11.73 -20.89 -8.30
C LEU A 81 -11.83 -19.52 -8.97
N ILE A 82 -10.91 -18.62 -8.62
CA ILE A 82 -10.84 -17.27 -9.20
C ILE A 82 -9.63 -17.07 -10.11
N GLY A 83 -8.71 -18.04 -10.15
CA GLY A 83 -7.51 -17.99 -10.97
C GLY A 83 -6.33 -18.72 -10.34
N TYR A 84 -5.14 -18.39 -10.82
CA TYR A 84 -3.89 -19.03 -10.42
C TYR A 84 -2.84 -18.01 -10.00
N VAL A 85 -1.95 -18.37 -9.08
CA VAL A 85 -0.75 -17.56 -8.82
C VAL A 85 0.06 -17.47 -10.11
N LYS A 86 0.50 -16.25 -10.46
CA LYS A 86 1.33 -16.06 -11.66
C LYS A 86 2.58 -16.96 -11.61
N ARG A 87 2.84 -17.71 -12.70
CA ARG A 87 3.88 -18.76 -12.82
C ARG A 87 5.22 -18.44 -12.14
N GLY A 88 5.75 -17.22 -12.33
CA GLY A 88 7.04 -16.81 -11.75
C GLY A 88 7.08 -16.70 -10.22
N SER A 89 5.92 -16.68 -9.56
CA SER A 89 5.79 -16.52 -8.11
C SER A 89 5.39 -17.81 -7.38
N CYS A 90 5.03 -18.88 -8.09
CA CYS A 90 4.51 -20.11 -7.49
C CYS A 90 5.45 -20.72 -6.44
N SER A 91 6.75 -20.84 -6.74
CA SER A 91 7.73 -21.40 -5.80
C SER A 91 7.85 -20.57 -4.53
N HIS A 92 7.85 -19.23 -4.67
CA HIS A 92 7.93 -18.32 -3.52
C HIS A 92 6.68 -18.40 -2.65
N VAL A 93 5.49 -18.40 -3.27
CA VAL A 93 4.21 -18.58 -2.57
C VAL A 93 4.17 -19.92 -1.83
N LYS A 94 4.60 -21.03 -2.46
CA LYS A 94 4.68 -22.33 -1.79
C LYS A 94 5.62 -22.32 -0.58
N ASN A 95 6.71 -21.57 -0.64
CA ASN A 95 7.62 -21.43 0.50
C ASN A 95 6.99 -20.61 1.62
N LEU A 96 6.31 -19.50 1.30
CA LEU A 96 5.57 -18.70 2.28
C LEU A 96 4.49 -19.52 2.99
N LEU A 97 3.75 -20.36 2.26
CA LEU A 97 2.73 -21.23 2.84
C LEU A 97 3.29 -22.31 3.78
N LYS A 98 4.55 -22.69 3.62
CA LYS A 98 5.25 -23.64 4.52
C LYS A 98 5.92 -22.94 5.70
N SER A 99 5.98 -21.62 5.70
CA SER A 99 6.62 -20.86 6.77
C SER A 99 5.86 -21.06 8.09
N PRO A 100 6.54 -21.25 9.22
CA PRO A 100 5.88 -21.27 10.53
C PRO A 100 5.21 -19.93 10.88
N ASP A 101 5.65 -18.85 10.22
CA ASP A 101 5.11 -17.50 10.42
C ASP A 101 3.88 -17.22 9.55
N PHE A 102 3.49 -18.14 8.68
CA PHE A 102 2.29 -17.99 7.86
C PHE A 102 1.05 -17.78 8.74
N ASP A 103 0.23 -16.77 8.39
CA ASP A 103 -0.98 -16.46 9.13
C ASP A 103 -2.23 -16.69 8.29
N HIS A 104 -2.41 -15.89 7.23
CA HIS A 104 -3.57 -15.99 6.35
C HIS A 104 -3.29 -15.40 4.97
N VAL A 105 -4.26 -15.59 4.07
CA VAL A 105 -4.24 -15.09 2.70
C VAL A 105 -5.51 -14.32 2.42
N LYS A 106 -5.38 -13.14 1.79
CA LYS A 106 -6.51 -12.37 1.26
C LYS A 106 -6.32 -12.11 -0.22
N VAL A 107 -7.43 -11.89 -0.90
CA VAL A 107 -7.45 -11.41 -2.27
C VAL A 107 -8.21 -10.09 -2.32
N GLU A 108 -7.70 -9.12 -3.06
CA GLU A 108 -8.45 -7.94 -3.47
C GLU A 108 -8.90 -8.16 -4.92
N ILE A 109 -10.20 -8.31 -5.13
CA ILE A 109 -10.82 -8.44 -6.45
C ILE A 109 -11.38 -7.07 -6.85
N GLY A 110 -11.20 -6.69 -8.11
CA GLY A 110 -11.76 -5.45 -8.64
C GLY A 110 -12.04 -5.55 -10.13
N GLY A 111 -12.69 -4.52 -10.67
CA GLY A 111 -13.04 -4.41 -12.08
C GLY A 111 -14.55 -4.41 -12.31
N GLY A 112 -14.94 -4.47 -13.58
CA GLY A 112 -16.31 -4.25 -14.02
C GLY A 112 -16.59 -2.79 -14.38
N LYS A 113 -17.88 -2.45 -14.49
CA LYS A 113 -18.30 -1.07 -14.77
C LYS A 113 -18.09 -0.20 -13.55
N TYR A 114 -17.73 1.05 -13.78
CA TYR A 114 -17.54 2.01 -12.72
C TYR A 114 -17.95 3.42 -13.16
N LYS A 115 -18.25 4.25 -12.16
CA LYS A 115 -18.41 5.69 -12.25
C LYS A 115 -17.14 6.34 -11.72
N ARG A 116 -16.66 7.39 -12.37
CA ARG A 116 -15.55 8.21 -11.87
C ARG A 116 -15.98 9.65 -11.74
N LEU A 117 -15.77 10.23 -10.56
CA LEU A 117 -15.94 11.65 -10.33
C LEU A 117 -14.80 12.41 -11.01
N TYR A 118 -15.14 13.44 -11.76
CA TYR A 118 -14.18 14.37 -12.34
C TYR A 118 -14.73 15.80 -12.30
N GLU A 119 -13.83 16.76 -12.37
CA GLU A 119 -14.16 18.17 -12.42
C GLU A 119 -13.96 18.71 -13.83
N ASP A 120 -14.94 19.43 -14.34
CA ASP A 120 -14.93 20.05 -15.66
C ASP A 120 -15.63 21.40 -15.58
N ASP A 121 -14.91 22.47 -15.95
CA ASP A 121 -15.34 23.87 -15.79
C ASP A 121 -15.91 24.19 -14.39
N ASP A 122 -15.16 23.84 -13.34
CA ASP A 122 -15.53 24.01 -11.92
C ASP A 122 -16.86 23.32 -11.52
N LYS A 123 -17.30 22.33 -12.32
CA LYS A 123 -18.48 21.51 -12.03
C LYS A 123 -18.10 20.06 -11.91
N LEU A 124 -18.58 19.43 -10.84
CA LEU A 124 -18.45 17.99 -10.66
C LEU A 124 -19.36 17.25 -11.64
N LYS A 125 -18.78 16.25 -12.28
CA LYS A 125 -19.43 15.36 -13.25
C LYS A 125 -19.00 13.92 -12.96
N VAL A 126 -19.75 12.99 -13.56
CA VAL A 126 -19.45 11.57 -13.50
C VAL A 126 -19.27 11.02 -14.90
N GLU A 127 -18.20 10.28 -15.10
CA GLU A 127 -17.93 9.51 -16.31
C GLU A 127 -18.17 8.03 -16.01
N LYS A 128 -18.72 7.30 -16.98
CA LYS A 128 -18.91 5.86 -16.88
C LYS A 128 -17.92 5.17 -17.81
N ASP A 129 -17.28 4.13 -17.29
CA ASP A 129 -16.33 3.32 -18.04
C ASP A 129 -16.30 1.91 -17.43
N SER A 130 -15.46 1.02 -17.94
CA SER A 130 -15.30 -0.34 -17.45
C SER A 130 -13.86 -0.82 -17.57
N CYS A 131 -13.46 -1.73 -16.70
CA CYS A 131 -12.22 -2.48 -16.86
C CYS A 131 -12.46 -3.96 -16.62
N GLU A 132 -11.57 -4.80 -17.15
CA GLU A 132 -11.61 -6.25 -16.90
C GLU A 132 -11.47 -6.56 -15.41
N LEU A 133 -12.03 -7.70 -15.01
CA LEU A 133 -11.81 -8.21 -13.65
C LEU A 133 -10.33 -8.54 -13.44
N PHE A 134 -9.83 -8.14 -12.28
CA PHE A 134 -8.48 -8.45 -11.83
C PHE A 134 -8.52 -8.86 -10.36
N ALA A 135 -7.47 -9.56 -9.94
CA ALA A 135 -7.31 -9.97 -8.56
C ALA A 135 -5.84 -9.88 -8.13
N ASP A 136 -5.63 -9.29 -6.96
CA ASP A 136 -4.33 -9.21 -6.31
C ASP A 136 -4.36 -10.07 -5.03
N LEU A 137 -3.39 -10.97 -4.92
CA LEU A 137 -3.25 -11.89 -3.81
C LEU A 137 -2.28 -11.31 -2.77
N TYR A 138 -2.64 -11.41 -1.50
CA TYR A 138 -1.84 -10.96 -0.39
C TYR A 138 -1.63 -12.07 0.63
N ILE A 139 -0.37 -12.35 0.92
CA ILE A 139 0.01 -13.32 1.95
C ILE A 139 0.52 -12.55 3.15
N TYR A 140 -0.01 -12.89 4.32
CA TYR A 140 0.33 -12.29 5.60
C TYR A 140 1.15 -13.27 6.41
N THR A 141 2.33 -12.85 6.86
CA THR A 141 3.16 -13.59 7.81
C THR A 141 3.37 -12.78 9.07
N ARG A 142 3.37 -13.42 10.24
CA ARG A 142 3.64 -12.77 11.52
C ARG A 142 5.09 -12.28 11.55
N GLN A 143 5.34 -11.12 12.15
CA GLN A 143 6.69 -10.68 12.49
C GLN A 143 6.88 -10.81 13.98
N ALA A 144 7.93 -11.53 14.39
CA ALA A 144 8.43 -11.42 15.75
C ALA A 144 8.89 -9.97 15.97
N GLU A 145 8.49 -9.36 17.09
CA GLU A 145 9.05 -8.09 17.53
C GLU A 145 10.55 -8.30 17.74
N GLN A 146 11.38 -7.63 16.94
CA GLN A 146 12.81 -7.54 17.23
C GLN A 146 12.93 -6.72 18.51
N GLU A 147 13.21 -7.40 19.63
CA GLU A 147 13.69 -6.73 20.83
C GLU A 147 14.89 -5.85 20.42
N PRO A 148 14.91 -4.55 20.76
CA PRO A 148 15.98 -3.67 20.32
C PRO A 148 17.31 -4.24 20.80
N GLU A 149 18.18 -4.58 19.86
CA GLU A 149 19.55 -5.00 20.12
C GLU A 149 20.19 -3.91 20.98
N VAL A 150 20.36 -4.19 22.28
CA VAL A 150 21.02 -3.30 23.22
C VAL A 150 22.44 -3.15 22.71
N ALA A 151 22.75 -1.98 22.13
CA ALA A 151 24.05 -1.69 21.55
C ALA A 151 25.16 -2.09 22.54
N PRO A 152 26.21 -2.81 22.08
CA PRO A 152 27.31 -3.15 22.95
C PRO A 152 27.93 -1.86 23.49
N VAL A 153 27.94 -1.73 24.82
CA VAL A 153 28.56 -0.60 25.52
C VAL A 153 30.03 -0.54 25.09
N PRO A 154 30.53 0.60 24.56
CA PRO A 154 31.91 0.69 24.13
C PRO A 154 32.84 0.56 25.35
N PRO A 155 33.89 -0.29 25.31
CA PRO A 155 34.88 -0.31 26.36
C PRO A 155 35.62 1.02 26.42
N SER A 156 35.76 1.54 27.65
CA SER A 156 36.43 2.77 27.99
C SER A 156 37.89 2.80 27.53
N ALA A 157 38.27 3.89 26.87
CA ALA A 157 39.61 4.14 26.39
C ALA A 157 40.62 4.23 27.55
N THR A 158 41.72 3.47 27.45
CA THR A 158 42.96 3.75 28.18
C THR A 158 44.10 3.84 27.16
N SER A 159 44.98 4.81 27.41
CA SER A 159 45.88 5.55 26.51
C SER A 159 47.20 4.87 26.10
N SER A 160 47.59 5.04 24.81
CA SER A 160 48.91 5.43 24.21
C SER A 160 50.26 4.72 24.56
N PRO A 161 51.37 4.89 23.78
CA PRO A 161 51.55 5.16 22.33
C PRO A 161 52.75 4.43 21.61
N ALA A 162 52.80 4.62 20.27
CA ALA A 162 53.96 4.76 19.34
C ALA A 162 54.83 3.56 18.87
N ALA A 163 54.91 3.32 17.53
CA ALA A 163 56.02 3.74 16.64
C ALA A 163 56.07 3.02 15.25
N GLY A 164 56.31 3.80 14.17
CA GLY A 164 56.86 3.41 12.84
C GLY A 164 55.89 2.76 11.83
N SER A 165 55.90 2.99 10.51
CA SER A 165 56.75 3.73 9.55
C SER A 165 55.97 3.88 8.21
N ALA A 166 56.47 4.69 7.27
CA ALA A 166 55.75 5.45 6.25
C ALA A 166 55.65 4.88 4.79
N TYR A 167 54.65 5.43 4.05
CA TYR A 167 54.53 5.73 2.59
C TYR A 167 54.60 4.57 1.55
N SER A 168 53.94 4.54 0.38
CA SER A 168 53.21 5.50 -0.48
C SER A 168 52.43 4.75 -1.58
N GLY A 169 51.35 5.32 -2.13
CA GLY A 169 50.74 4.85 -3.38
C GLY A 169 49.31 5.37 -3.64
N SER A 170 49.21 6.42 -4.46
CA SER A 170 48.04 7.24 -4.75
C SER A 170 46.95 6.58 -5.64
N ALA A 171 45.71 7.05 -5.45
CA ALA A 171 44.44 6.66 -6.11
C ALA A 171 44.35 7.04 -7.62
N PRO A 172 43.27 6.67 -8.36
CA PRO A 172 41.97 7.32 -8.20
C PRO A 172 40.72 6.42 -8.25
N SER A 173 39.66 6.98 -7.67
CA SER A 173 38.25 6.58 -7.66
C SER A 173 37.65 6.30 -9.05
N PRO A 174 36.55 5.54 -9.13
CA PRO A 174 35.40 6.04 -9.88
C PRO A 174 34.07 5.94 -9.12
N ALA A 175 33.46 7.12 -9.03
CA ALA A 175 32.09 7.41 -9.47
C ALA A 175 30.95 6.58 -8.85
N THR A 176 30.41 7.16 -7.79
CA THR A 176 29.00 7.15 -7.40
C THR A 176 28.06 7.29 -8.61
N ALA A 177 27.16 6.32 -8.79
CA ALA A 177 25.97 6.42 -9.63
C ALA A 177 24.70 6.35 -8.74
N PRO A 178 23.59 6.99 -9.16
CA PRO A 178 22.73 7.75 -8.24
C PRO A 178 21.65 6.90 -7.54
N GLU A 179 21.49 7.21 -6.27
CA GLU A 179 20.41 6.78 -5.39
C GLU A 179 19.05 7.27 -5.93
N LYS A 180 18.16 6.34 -6.30
CA LYS A 180 16.76 6.67 -6.66
C LYS A 180 16.03 7.17 -5.41
N LYS A 181 15.73 8.48 -5.38
CA LYS A 181 14.87 9.14 -4.39
C LYS A 181 13.52 8.41 -4.26
N LYS A 182 13.31 7.72 -3.13
CA LYS A 182 11.98 7.36 -2.61
C LYS A 182 11.28 8.62 -2.09
N GLY A 183 10.67 9.38 -2.98
CA GLY A 183 9.78 10.50 -2.61
C GLY A 183 8.33 10.06 -2.70
N GLY A 184 7.72 9.63 -1.59
CA GLY A 184 6.29 9.29 -1.59
C GLY A 184 5.64 9.24 -0.20
N ALA A 185 6.30 8.65 0.79
CA ALA A 185 5.68 8.45 2.11
C ALA A 185 5.66 9.73 2.98
N ALA A 186 6.72 10.54 2.93
CA ALA A 186 6.86 11.71 3.82
C ALA A 186 5.86 12.85 3.52
N SER A 187 5.35 12.96 2.29
CA SER A 187 4.38 14.01 1.93
C SER A 187 2.98 13.72 2.43
N ILE A 188 2.58 12.46 2.55
CA ILE A 188 1.25 12.08 3.04
C ILE A 188 1.20 12.26 4.57
N ALA A 189 2.27 11.88 5.28
CA ALA A 189 2.35 12.04 6.74
C ALA A 189 2.22 13.50 7.19
N LEU A 190 2.84 14.46 6.49
CA LEU A 190 2.75 15.88 6.84
C LEU A 190 1.36 16.50 6.58
N ILE A 191 0.62 15.98 5.60
CA ILE A 191 -0.74 16.44 5.28
C ILE A 191 -1.72 15.92 6.34
N VAL A 192 -1.61 14.64 6.71
CA VAL A 192 -2.47 14.02 7.75
C VAL A 192 -2.23 14.68 9.12
N ILE A 193 -0.98 14.98 9.48
CA ILE A 193 -0.65 15.69 10.73
C ILE A 193 -1.18 17.14 10.70
N GLY A 194 -1.07 17.85 9.57
CA GLY A 194 -1.62 19.21 9.43
C GLY A 194 -3.15 19.26 9.57
N VAL A 195 -3.85 18.28 9.00
CA VAL A 195 -5.32 18.17 9.10
C VAL A 195 -5.74 17.80 10.53
N LEU A 196 -5.01 16.92 11.23
CA LEU A 196 -5.27 16.59 12.63
C LEU A 196 -5.11 17.80 13.57
N PHE A 197 -4.13 18.68 13.34
CA PHE A 197 -3.96 19.91 14.13
C PHE A 197 -5.03 20.99 13.82
N LEU A 198 -5.67 20.96 12.64
CA LEU A 198 -6.79 21.84 12.33
C LEU A 198 -8.12 21.35 12.92
N ILE A 199 -8.35 20.03 12.95
CA ILE A 199 -9.58 19.41 13.47
C ILE A 199 -9.54 19.27 15.00
N GLY A 200 -8.37 19.01 15.60
CA GLY A 200 -8.18 18.91 17.05
C GLY A 200 -8.33 20.24 17.82
N GLY A 201 -8.55 21.37 17.13
CA GLY A 201 -8.80 22.67 17.74
C GLY A 201 -10.20 22.84 18.35
N VAL A 202 -11.10 21.86 18.22
CA VAL A 202 -12.48 21.96 18.71
C VAL A 202 -12.84 20.73 19.56
N GLY A 203 -12.19 20.58 20.72
CA GLY A 203 -12.55 19.55 21.69
C GLY A 203 -11.71 19.55 22.97
N ASN A 204 -12.24 20.19 24.03
CA ASN A 204 -11.89 20.01 25.46
C ASN A 204 -10.43 20.20 25.93
N PHE A 205 -9.85 21.39 25.71
CA PHE A 205 -8.73 21.88 26.53
C PHE A 205 -8.96 23.35 26.94
N PRO A 206 -8.48 23.81 28.12
CA PRO A 206 -8.76 25.14 28.63
C PRO A 206 -8.23 26.20 27.67
N THR A 207 -9.08 27.17 27.38
CA THR A 207 -8.87 28.26 26.44
C THR A 207 -7.76 29.19 26.92
N ASP A 208 -6.56 29.02 26.39
CA ASP A 208 -5.63 30.13 26.21
C ASP A 208 -5.53 30.43 24.71
N ILE A 209 -5.94 31.66 24.35
CA ILE A 209 -6.07 32.15 22.98
C ILE A 209 -4.73 32.04 22.21
N PHE A 210 -3.59 32.00 22.91
CA PHE A 210 -2.26 31.86 22.34
C PHE A 210 -2.00 30.50 21.67
N THR A 211 -2.58 29.41 22.18
CA THR A 211 -2.25 28.04 21.72
C THR A 211 -2.93 27.70 20.39
N GLY A 212 -4.11 28.27 20.14
CA GLY A 212 -4.85 28.07 18.88
C GLY A 212 -4.19 28.73 17.66
N PHE A 213 -3.62 29.93 17.82
CA PHE A 213 -2.91 30.60 16.72
C PHE A 213 -1.60 29.91 16.35
N VAL A 214 -0.89 29.36 17.33
CA VAL A 214 0.33 28.58 17.09
C VAL A 214 0.00 27.30 16.32
N GLY A 215 -1.07 26.60 16.68
CA GLY A 215 -1.55 25.42 15.95
C GLY A 215 -1.95 25.74 14.50
N LEU A 216 -2.63 26.85 14.26
CA LEU A 216 -3.06 27.27 12.92
C LEU A 216 -1.89 27.71 12.04
N LEU A 217 -0.88 28.39 12.60
CA LEU A 217 0.35 28.76 11.88
C LEU A 217 1.20 27.53 11.53
N ILE A 218 1.40 26.61 12.48
CA ILE A 218 2.16 25.38 12.23
C ILE A 218 1.44 24.49 11.21
N GLY A 219 0.12 24.32 11.37
CA GLY A 219 -0.72 23.58 10.43
C GLY A 219 -0.65 24.17 9.01
N GLY A 220 -0.80 25.50 8.88
CA GLY A 220 -0.72 26.19 7.60
C GLY A 220 0.65 26.06 6.91
N VAL A 221 1.75 26.14 7.67
CA VAL A 221 3.12 25.97 7.14
C VAL A 221 3.35 24.53 6.67
N CYS A 222 2.90 23.52 7.42
CA CYS A 222 3.01 22.11 7.02
C CYS A 222 2.21 21.81 5.75
N LEU A 223 0.99 22.36 5.64
CA LEU A 223 0.12 22.19 4.46
C LEU A 223 0.72 22.88 3.22
N TYR A 224 1.25 24.09 3.38
CA TYR A 224 1.94 24.83 2.31
C TYR A 224 3.18 24.09 1.79
N PHE A 225 4.04 23.58 2.68
CA PHE A 225 5.23 22.82 2.27
C PHE A 225 4.87 21.45 1.66
N GLY A 226 3.82 20.78 2.15
CA GLY A 226 3.31 19.54 1.59
C GLY A 226 2.85 19.70 0.13
N ILE A 227 2.04 20.73 -0.13
CA ILE A 227 1.55 21.04 -1.48
C ILE A 227 2.69 21.50 -2.40
N ARG A 228 3.59 22.38 -1.92
CA ARG A 228 4.71 22.90 -2.71
C ARG A 228 5.70 21.81 -3.11
N LYS A 229 5.95 20.81 -2.25
CA LYS A 229 6.83 19.67 -2.59
C LYS A 229 6.21 18.77 -3.67
N ARG A 230 4.88 18.58 -3.66
CA ARG A 230 4.14 17.82 -4.70
C ARG A 230 4.23 18.47 -6.08
N ARG A 231 4.28 19.81 -6.16
CA ARG A 231 4.45 20.55 -7.42
C ARG A 231 5.85 20.39 -8.03
N ASN A 232 6.89 20.23 -7.21
CA ASN A 232 8.27 20.06 -7.68
C ASN A 232 8.62 18.61 -8.07
N LEU A 233 7.74 17.62 -7.79
CA LEU A 233 7.88 16.25 -8.32
C LEU A 233 7.24 16.06 -9.72
N LYS A 234 6.55 17.09 -10.22
CA LYS A 234 5.88 17.08 -11.54
C LYS A 234 6.63 17.88 -12.62
N GLN A 235 7.88 18.30 -12.34
CA GLN A 235 8.84 18.80 -13.33
C GLN A 235 10.03 17.84 -13.39
#